data_AF-A0A1G0VI29-F1
#
_entry.id   AF-A0A1G0VI29-F1
#
_cell.length_a   1.000
_cell.length_b   1.000
_cell.length_c   1.000
_cell.angle_alpha   90.00
_cell.angle_beta   90.00
_cell.angle_gamma   90.00
#
_symmetry.space_group_name_H-M   'P 1'
#
loop_
_entity.id
_entity.type
_entity.pdbx_description
1 polymer ?
#
loop_
_entity_poly.entity_id
_entity_poly.type
_entity_poly.pdbx_seq_one_letter_code
_entity_poly.pdbx_strand_id
1 'polypeptide(L)'
;MCIEEELEFIKEQRANDAGYHLILGQKWRRFGEPSKLPSPIVYSSIEFRLSIERIVFELYALMKKLKYISEEDAKKYESLTSVITQIMEIVGNSRNLYRILKFSAMLFDDDSQLIGKLAIPDVNKLKKYWYALSDYCHMKVNPENTWLSKEFVKKGYEILNEVETYLWDIKVRKHFGFYQMETWQPEVVALADDYVNSKIDDESVKTRLMLMKPVILSRYKK
;
A
#
# COMPACT_ATOMS: atom_id res chain seq x y z
N MET A 1 -28.93 -11.29 17.09
CA MET A 1 -28.47 -11.41 15.69
C MET A 1 -28.37 -12.88 15.37
N CYS A 2 -29.00 -13.32 14.28
CA CYS A 2 -28.82 -14.67 13.78
C CYS A 2 -27.44 -14.77 13.10
N ILE A 3 -26.76 -15.91 13.26
CA ILE A 3 -25.44 -16.19 12.65
C ILE A 3 -25.46 -15.96 11.12
N GLU A 4 -26.63 -16.11 10.47
CA GLU A 4 -26.82 -15.85 9.05
C GLU A 4 -26.58 -14.38 8.64
N GLU A 5 -26.90 -13.41 9.50
CA GLU A 5 -26.68 -11.98 9.22
C GLU A 5 -25.18 -11.61 9.32
N GLU A 6 -24.43 -12.28 10.19
CA GLU A 6 -23.00 -11.98 10.43
C GLU A 6 -22.07 -12.47 9.32
N LEU A 7 -22.53 -13.38 8.45
CA LEU A 7 -21.75 -14.00 7.37
C LEU A 7 -22.19 -13.60 5.95
N GLU A 8 -23.11 -12.65 5.81
CA GLU A 8 -23.58 -12.20 4.48
C GLU A 8 -22.44 -11.70 3.59
N PHE A 9 -21.38 -11.16 4.18
CA PHE A 9 -20.22 -10.65 3.44
C PHE A 9 -19.47 -11.72 2.64
N ILE A 10 -19.66 -13.02 2.95
CA ILE A 10 -19.09 -14.13 2.18
C ILE A 10 -19.76 -14.23 0.79
N LYS A 11 -21.00 -13.75 0.66
CA LYS A 11 -21.76 -13.78 -0.60
C LYS A 11 -21.43 -12.61 -1.52
N GLU A 12 -20.64 -11.64 -1.06
CA GLU A 12 -20.25 -10.47 -1.85
C GLU A 12 -19.43 -10.88 -3.09
N GLN A 13 -19.70 -10.24 -4.23
CA GLN A 13 -18.93 -10.49 -5.43
C GLN A 13 -17.49 -10.02 -5.23
N ARG A 14 -16.54 -10.91 -5.55
CA ARG A 14 -15.11 -10.62 -5.44
C ARG A 14 -14.70 -9.48 -6.36
N ALA A 15 -14.10 -8.43 -5.79
CA ALA A 15 -13.38 -7.40 -6.53
C ALA A 15 -11.86 -7.62 -6.47
N ASN A 16 -11.12 -6.94 -7.35
CA ASN A 16 -9.67 -7.13 -7.55
C ASN A 16 -8.83 -5.93 -7.11
N ASP A 17 -9.35 -5.06 -6.24
CA ASP A 17 -8.64 -3.90 -5.71
C ASP A 17 -8.19 -4.11 -4.25
N ALA A 18 -7.20 -3.33 -3.81
CA ALA A 18 -6.65 -3.43 -2.46
C ALA A 18 -7.66 -3.08 -1.35
N GLY A 19 -8.65 -2.22 -1.64
CA GLY A 19 -9.66 -1.77 -0.70
C GLY A 19 -10.66 -2.88 -0.39
N TYR A 20 -11.14 -3.59 -1.41
CA TYR A 20 -11.98 -4.78 -1.24
C TYR A 20 -11.35 -5.78 -0.26
N HIS A 21 -10.09 -6.15 -0.51
CA HIS A 21 -9.35 -7.10 0.33
C HIS A 21 -9.13 -6.58 1.76
N LEU A 22 -8.89 -5.28 1.94
CA LEU A 22 -8.81 -4.67 3.28
C LEU A 22 -10.15 -4.80 4.03
N ILE A 23 -11.26 -4.47 3.39
CA ILE A 23 -12.58 -4.54 4.03
C ILE A 23 -12.95 -5.99 4.34
N LEU A 24 -12.72 -6.92 3.42
CA LEU A 24 -13.03 -8.32 3.64
C LEU A 24 -12.17 -8.94 4.77
N GLY A 25 -10.88 -8.62 4.82
CA GLY A 25 -10.00 -9.03 5.92
C GLY A 25 -10.48 -8.48 7.27
N GLN A 26 -10.87 -7.20 7.32
CA GLN A 26 -11.45 -6.58 8.51
C GLN A 26 -12.73 -7.28 8.98
N LYS A 27 -13.64 -7.64 8.05
CA LYS A 27 -14.88 -8.37 8.37
C LYS A 27 -14.57 -9.74 8.99
N TRP A 28 -13.65 -10.50 8.40
CA TRP A 28 -13.20 -11.78 8.97
C TRP A 28 -12.60 -11.62 10.38
N ARG A 29 -11.71 -10.65 10.56
CA ARG A 29 -11.09 -10.39 11.87
C ARG A 29 -12.16 -10.09 12.92
N ARG A 30 -13.07 -9.15 12.64
CA ARG A 30 -14.14 -8.71 13.55
C ARG A 30 -15.12 -9.84 13.89
N PHE A 31 -15.44 -10.70 12.92
CA PHE A 31 -16.26 -11.88 13.15
C PHE A 31 -15.62 -12.84 14.17
N GLY A 32 -14.33 -13.14 14.01
CA GLY A 32 -13.67 -14.12 14.88
C GLY A 32 -13.16 -13.58 16.22
N GLU A 33 -12.86 -12.29 16.32
CA GLU A 33 -12.14 -11.71 17.47
C GLU A 33 -12.87 -11.82 18.82
N PRO A 34 -14.21 -11.64 18.93
CA PRO A 34 -14.93 -11.77 20.20
C PRO A 34 -14.81 -13.18 20.78
N SER A 35 -14.85 -14.19 19.91
CA SER A 35 -14.81 -15.62 20.27
C SER A 35 -13.40 -16.23 20.15
N LYS A 36 -12.39 -15.43 19.77
CA LYS A 36 -11.01 -15.86 19.53
C LYS A 36 -10.90 -17.10 18.64
N LEU A 37 -11.61 -17.08 17.51
CA LEU A 37 -11.65 -18.21 16.59
C LEU A 37 -10.37 -18.27 15.73
N PRO A 38 -9.74 -19.44 15.54
CA PRO A 38 -8.53 -19.54 14.72
C PRO A 38 -8.80 -19.40 13.21
N SER A 39 -9.93 -19.92 12.69
CA SER A 39 -10.20 -19.92 11.24
C SER A 39 -10.29 -18.51 10.63
N PRO A 40 -10.97 -17.53 11.26
CA PRO A 40 -11.00 -16.17 10.73
C PRO A 40 -9.63 -15.49 10.67
N ILE A 41 -8.65 -15.93 11.47
CA ILE A 41 -7.27 -15.44 11.35
C ILE A 41 -6.69 -15.81 9.99
N VAL A 42 -6.91 -17.05 9.52
CA VAL A 42 -6.42 -17.53 8.23
C VAL A 42 -7.00 -16.69 7.10
N TYR A 43 -8.33 -16.55 7.08
CA TYR A 43 -9.03 -15.79 6.04
C TYR A 43 -8.64 -14.30 6.05
N SER A 44 -8.60 -13.68 7.24
CA SER A 44 -8.15 -12.29 7.37
C SER A 44 -6.70 -12.10 6.90
N SER A 45 -5.82 -13.07 7.18
CA SER A 45 -4.42 -13.03 6.77
C SER A 45 -4.26 -13.11 5.25
N ILE A 46 -5.03 -13.97 4.58
CA ILE A 46 -5.04 -14.08 3.11
C ILE A 46 -5.48 -12.76 2.49
N GLU A 47 -6.59 -12.20 2.97
CA GLU A 47 -7.15 -10.95 2.42
C GLU A 47 -6.21 -9.76 2.65
N PHE A 48 -5.62 -9.61 3.83
CA PHE A 48 -4.63 -8.55 4.05
C PHE A 48 -3.36 -8.74 3.22
N ARG A 49 -2.90 -9.97 2.97
CA ARG A 49 -1.78 -10.22 2.05
C ARG A 49 -2.11 -9.79 0.63
N LEU A 50 -3.31 -10.11 0.14
CA LEU A 50 -3.77 -9.67 -1.18
C LEU A 50 -3.87 -8.15 -1.26
N SER A 51 -4.35 -7.47 -0.21
CA SER A 51 -4.35 -6.01 -0.16
C SER A 51 -2.93 -5.44 -0.26
N ILE A 52 -1.96 -6.00 0.49
CA ILE A 52 -0.54 -5.61 0.42
C ILE A 52 0.02 -5.82 -0.99
N GLU A 53 -0.20 -6.98 -1.59
CA GLU A 53 0.26 -7.31 -2.95
C GLU A 53 -0.29 -6.33 -3.97
N ARG A 54 -1.60 -6.01 -3.90
CA ARG A 54 -2.24 -5.03 -4.76
C ARG A 54 -1.68 -3.63 -4.58
N ILE A 55 -1.42 -3.19 -3.36
CA ILE A 55 -0.81 -1.87 -3.08
C ILE A 55 0.58 -1.76 -3.70
N VAL A 56 1.42 -2.77 -3.48
CA VAL A 56 2.80 -2.75 -3.99
C VAL A 56 2.81 -2.84 -5.51
N PHE A 57 1.94 -3.66 -6.09
CA PHE A 57 1.79 -3.75 -7.53
C PHE A 57 1.23 -2.46 -8.15
N GLU A 58 0.24 -1.82 -7.52
CA GLU A 58 -0.32 -0.53 -7.97
C GLU A 58 0.76 0.55 -7.96
N LEU A 59 1.60 0.61 -6.91
CA LEU A 59 2.76 1.51 -6.86
C LEU A 59 3.69 1.28 -8.05
N TYR A 60 4.09 0.03 -8.28
CA TYR A 60 4.96 -0.33 -9.40
C TYR A 60 4.34 0.03 -10.76
N ALA A 61 3.06 -0.29 -10.96
CA ALA A 61 2.34 0.01 -12.19
C ALA A 61 2.25 1.52 -12.46
N LEU A 62 2.02 2.33 -11.43
CA LEU A 62 2.04 3.79 -11.52
C LEU A 62 3.41 4.32 -11.92
N MET A 63 4.49 3.79 -11.31
CA MET A 63 5.87 4.20 -11.63
C MET A 63 6.30 3.80 -13.03
N LYS A 64 5.84 2.65 -13.54
CA LYS A 64 6.18 2.13 -14.88
C LYS A 64 5.18 2.51 -15.98
N LYS A 65 4.07 3.17 -15.64
CA LYS A 65 2.94 3.48 -16.55
C LYS A 65 2.38 2.24 -17.25
N LEU A 66 2.24 1.16 -16.51
CA LEU A 66 1.71 -0.07 -17.08
C LEU A 66 0.25 0.14 -17.49
N LYS A 67 0.00 0.10 -18.81
CA LYS A 67 -1.35 0.08 -19.38
C LYS A 67 -1.86 -1.34 -19.58
N TYR A 68 -0.95 -2.27 -19.87
CA TYR A 68 -1.23 -3.67 -20.14
C TYR A 68 -0.05 -4.51 -19.67
N ILE A 69 -0.33 -5.74 -19.23
CA ILE A 69 0.67 -6.73 -18.85
C ILE A 69 0.42 -7.96 -19.71
N SER A 70 1.44 -8.39 -20.44
CA SER A 70 1.40 -9.65 -21.18
C SER A 70 1.35 -10.83 -20.21
N GLU A 71 0.80 -11.98 -20.63
CA GLU A 71 0.82 -13.20 -19.78
C GLU A 71 2.24 -13.65 -19.44
N GLU A 72 3.20 -13.40 -20.34
CA GLU A 72 4.61 -13.72 -20.11
C GLU A 72 5.24 -12.80 -19.06
N ASP A 73 4.88 -11.51 -19.05
CA ASP A 73 5.33 -10.56 -18.03
C ASP A 73 4.60 -10.75 -16.70
N ALA A 74 3.37 -11.26 -16.70
CA ALA A 74 2.61 -11.54 -15.48
C ALA A 74 3.39 -12.42 -14.50
N LYS A 75 4.16 -13.39 -15.04
CA LYS A 75 5.04 -14.28 -14.25
C LYS A 75 6.09 -13.51 -13.45
N LYS A 76 6.56 -12.37 -13.95
CA LYS A 76 7.53 -11.51 -13.26
C LYS A 76 6.93 -10.82 -12.04
N TYR A 77 5.61 -10.77 -11.92
CA TYR A 77 4.88 -10.09 -10.86
C TYR A 77 4.17 -11.06 -9.89
N GLU A 78 4.41 -12.37 -10.02
CA GLU A 78 3.76 -13.41 -9.20
C GLU A 78 4.13 -13.37 -7.71
N SER A 79 5.25 -12.74 -7.34
CA SER A 79 5.63 -12.59 -5.94
C SER A 79 5.82 -11.14 -5.53
N LEU A 80 5.36 -10.82 -4.32
CA LEU A 80 5.56 -9.51 -3.70
C LEU A 80 7.03 -9.08 -3.73
N THR A 81 7.94 -10.01 -3.40
CA THR A 81 9.38 -9.73 -3.38
C THR A 81 9.91 -9.34 -4.75
N SER A 82 9.46 -10.00 -5.84
CA SER A 82 9.85 -9.64 -7.20
C SER A 82 9.40 -8.22 -7.56
N VAL A 83 8.14 -7.87 -7.24
CA VAL A 83 7.63 -6.51 -7.49
C VAL A 83 8.42 -5.47 -6.72
N ILE A 84 8.74 -5.73 -5.44
CA ILE A 84 9.58 -4.83 -4.63
C ILE A 84 10.98 -4.67 -5.24
N THR A 85 11.61 -5.74 -5.69
CA THR A 85 12.91 -5.68 -6.37
C THR A 85 12.84 -4.75 -7.58
N GLN A 86 11.81 -4.89 -8.42
CA GLN A 86 11.64 -4.02 -9.58
C GLN A 86 11.39 -2.55 -9.21
N ILE A 87 10.67 -2.28 -8.12
CA ILE A 87 10.55 -0.90 -7.59
C ILE A 87 11.93 -0.38 -7.18
N MET A 88 12.74 -1.20 -6.50
CA MET A 88 14.10 -0.82 -6.09
C MET A 88 15.02 -0.59 -7.29
N GLU A 89 14.87 -1.32 -8.39
CA GLU A 89 15.62 -1.06 -9.64
C GLU A 89 15.29 0.30 -10.25
N ILE A 90 14.05 0.78 -10.11
CA ILE A 90 13.64 2.11 -10.62
C ILE A 90 14.26 3.22 -9.77
N VAL A 91 14.20 3.10 -8.44
CA VAL A 91 14.56 4.19 -7.50
C VAL A 91 15.96 4.06 -6.90
N GLY A 92 16.64 2.94 -7.12
CA GLY A 92 17.94 2.57 -6.58
C GLY A 92 17.89 2.02 -5.14
N ASN A 93 17.16 2.67 -4.22
CA ASN A 93 17.10 2.25 -2.82
C ASN A 93 15.84 2.76 -2.08
N SER A 94 15.57 2.20 -0.89
CA SER A 94 14.37 2.55 -0.11
C SER A 94 14.34 4.02 0.35
N ARG A 95 15.48 4.65 0.59
CA ARG A 95 15.54 6.09 0.95
C ARG A 95 15.08 6.94 -0.22
N ASN A 96 15.55 6.65 -1.42
CA ASN A 96 15.14 7.34 -2.64
C ASN A 96 13.65 7.13 -2.92
N LEU A 97 13.14 5.90 -2.74
CA LEU A 97 11.71 5.62 -2.85
C LEU A 97 10.88 6.49 -1.90
N TYR A 98 11.29 6.56 -0.62
CA TYR A 98 10.60 7.41 0.34
C TYR A 98 10.62 8.89 -0.08
N ARG A 99 11.80 9.41 -0.49
CA ARG A 99 11.95 10.81 -0.87
C ARG A 99 11.15 11.15 -2.12
N ILE A 100 11.10 10.28 -3.11
CA ILE A 100 10.32 10.54 -4.33
C ILE A 100 8.81 10.49 -4.08
N LEU A 101 8.34 9.53 -3.27
CA LEU A 101 6.92 9.47 -2.89
C LEU A 101 6.52 10.70 -2.07
N LYS A 102 7.40 11.14 -1.16
CA LYS A 102 7.19 12.34 -0.37
C LYS A 102 7.18 13.60 -1.22
N PHE A 103 8.07 13.71 -2.21
CA PHE A 103 8.07 14.80 -3.19
C PHE A 103 6.76 14.81 -3.99
N SER A 104 6.31 13.65 -4.49
CA SER A 104 5.03 13.52 -5.18
C SER A 104 3.85 13.94 -4.30
N ALA A 105 3.89 13.62 -2.99
CA ALA A 105 2.88 14.06 -2.05
C ALA A 105 2.87 15.59 -1.85
N MET A 106 4.04 16.22 -1.75
CA MET A 106 4.13 17.68 -1.67
C MET A 106 3.63 18.37 -2.94
N LEU A 107 3.92 17.79 -4.11
CA LEU A 107 3.41 18.29 -5.38
C LEU A 107 1.88 18.22 -5.44
N PHE A 108 1.28 17.12 -4.95
CA PHE A 108 -0.18 16.96 -4.89
C PHE A 108 -0.85 17.94 -3.91
N ASP A 109 -0.25 18.14 -2.73
CA ASP A 109 -0.76 19.03 -1.71
C ASP A 109 -0.79 20.50 -2.20
N ASP A 110 0.13 20.91 -3.07
CA ASP A 110 0.10 22.25 -3.68
C ASP A 110 -0.89 22.35 -4.87
N ASP A 111 -1.03 21.28 -5.67
CA ASP A 111 -1.83 21.29 -6.90
C ASP A 111 -3.34 21.10 -6.63
N SER A 112 -3.72 20.43 -5.54
CA SER A 112 -5.07 19.90 -5.39
C SER A 112 -6.07 20.85 -4.74
N GLN A 113 -7.15 21.15 -5.50
CA GLN A 113 -8.46 21.53 -4.95
C GLN A 113 -9.19 20.33 -4.31
N LEU A 114 -8.56 19.14 -4.28
CA LEU A 114 -9.11 17.91 -3.73
C LEU A 114 -8.78 17.80 -2.25
N ILE A 115 -9.77 17.38 -1.46
CA ILE A 115 -9.64 17.21 -0.01
C ILE A 115 -8.91 15.88 0.24
N GLY A 116 -7.61 15.90 0.52
CA GLY A 116 -6.88 14.75 1.07
C GLY A 116 -5.39 14.71 0.77
N LYS A 117 -4.62 14.02 1.62
CA LYS A 117 -3.17 13.82 1.48
C LYS A 117 -2.86 12.56 0.69
N LEU A 118 -1.80 12.58 -0.13
CA LEU A 118 -1.26 11.35 -0.72
C LEU A 118 -0.59 10.46 0.34
N ALA A 119 -0.79 9.15 0.19
CA ALA A 119 -0.12 8.14 1.01
C ALA A 119 1.35 7.99 0.60
N ILE A 120 2.21 7.79 1.59
CA ILE A 120 3.62 7.45 1.41
C ILE A 120 3.82 6.04 1.97
N PRO A 121 3.55 4.99 1.18
CA PRO A 121 3.68 3.61 1.66
C PRO A 121 5.15 3.25 1.92
N ASP A 122 5.41 2.67 3.08
CA ASP A 122 6.68 2.00 3.38
C ASP A 122 6.61 0.55 2.87
N VAL A 123 7.31 0.27 1.76
CA VAL A 123 7.35 -1.05 1.12
C VAL A 123 8.07 -2.11 1.97
N ASN A 124 9.02 -1.70 2.81
CA ASN A 124 9.71 -2.64 3.72
C ASN A 124 8.76 -3.06 4.84
N LYS A 125 7.98 -2.12 5.36
CA LYS A 125 6.93 -2.41 6.34
C LYS A 125 5.83 -3.30 5.75
N LEU A 126 5.38 -3.04 4.53
CA LEU A 126 4.45 -3.90 3.80
C LEU A 126 5.00 -5.32 3.62
N LYS A 127 6.27 -5.46 3.21
CA LYS A 127 6.96 -6.76 3.10
C LYS A 127 7.02 -7.50 4.44
N LYS A 128 7.37 -6.80 5.53
CA LYS A 128 7.39 -7.36 6.89
C LYS A 128 6.02 -7.92 7.27
N TYR A 129 4.96 -7.15 7.05
CA TYR A 129 3.61 -7.60 7.34
C TYR A 129 3.17 -8.78 6.48
N TRP A 130 3.50 -8.76 5.19
CA TRP A 130 3.19 -9.89 4.32
C TRP A 130 3.82 -11.19 4.79
N TYR A 131 5.10 -11.16 5.22
CA TYR A 131 5.75 -12.33 5.81
C TYR A 131 5.11 -12.76 7.13
N ALA A 132 4.83 -11.82 8.04
CA ALA A 132 4.21 -12.12 9.32
C ALA A 132 2.81 -12.76 9.16
N LEU A 133 2.04 -12.32 8.17
CA LEU A 133 0.74 -12.91 7.85
C LEU A 133 0.86 -14.28 7.19
N SER A 134 1.95 -14.52 6.44
CA SER A 134 2.24 -15.83 5.83
C SER A 134 2.27 -16.92 6.89
N ASP A 135 2.76 -16.63 8.10
CA ASP A 135 2.77 -17.56 9.22
C ASP A 135 1.37 -18.04 9.63
N TYR A 136 0.29 -17.36 9.25
CA TYR A 136 -1.08 -17.78 9.55
C TYR A 136 -1.80 -18.39 8.34
N CYS A 137 -1.13 -18.51 7.20
CA CYS A 137 -1.73 -19.08 5.97
C CYS A 137 -1.30 -20.52 5.69
N HIS A 138 -0.23 -21.00 6.33
CA HIS A 138 0.38 -22.30 6.01
C HIS A 138 0.01 -23.41 6.99
N MET A 139 0.17 -24.65 6.52
CA MET A 139 0.06 -25.85 7.34
C MET A 139 0.93 -25.74 8.59
N LYS A 140 0.37 -26.12 9.75
CA LYS A 140 1.07 -26.19 11.02
C LYS A 140 1.21 -27.62 11.48
N VAL A 141 2.47 -28.06 11.58
CA VAL A 141 2.82 -29.45 11.96
C VAL A 141 2.48 -29.74 13.42
N ASN A 142 2.51 -28.72 14.29
CA ASN A 142 2.16 -28.86 15.70
C ASN A 142 0.97 -27.94 16.06
N PRO A 143 -0.27 -28.48 16.05
CA PRO A 143 -1.48 -27.73 16.39
C PRO A 143 -1.51 -27.20 17.83
N GLU A 144 -0.89 -27.90 18.79
CA GLU A 144 -0.89 -27.50 20.21
C GLU A 144 -0.15 -26.18 20.44
N ASN A 145 0.94 -25.96 19.70
CA ASN A 145 1.70 -24.71 19.74
C ASN A 145 1.14 -23.62 18.82
N THR A 146 0.08 -23.91 18.05
CA THR A 146 -0.48 -23.00 17.04
C THR A 146 -1.99 -22.84 17.20
N TRP A 147 -2.82 -23.49 16.39
CA TRP A 147 -4.26 -23.24 16.33
C TRP A 147 -5.02 -23.56 17.62
N LEU A 148 -4.48 -24.44 18.47
CA LEU A 148 -5.03 -24.76 19.79
C LEU A 148 -4.42 -23.88 20.90
N SER A 149 -3.32 -23.18 20.61
CA SER A 149 -2.67 -22.26 21.56
C SER A 149 -3.41 -20.92 21.60
N LYS A 150 -3.93 -20.57 22.77
CA LYS A 150 -4.53 -19.25 23.02
C LYS A 150 -3.55 -18.11 22.74
N GLU A 151 -2.26 -18.32 23.02
CA GLU A 151 -1.23 -17.31 22.81
C GLU A 151 -0.96 -17.09 21.31
N PHE A 152 -0.93 -18.16 20.52
CA PHE A 152 -0.77 -18.04 19.07
C PHE A 152 -1.98 -17.34 18.43
N VAL A 153 -3.20 -17.70 18.83
CA VAL A 153 -4.43 -17.04 18.37
C VAL A 153 -4.45 -15.57 18.76
N LYS A 154 -4.06 -15.23 20.00
CA LYS A 154 -3.94 -13.85 20.48
C LYS A 154 -2.96 -13.04 19.61
N LYS A 155 -1.75 -13.56 19.40
CA LYS A 155 -0.75 -12.93 18.52
C LYS A 155 -1.25 -12.75 17.09
N GLY A 156 -2.04 -13.70 16.59
CA GLY A 156 -2.70 -13.61 15.29
C GLY A 156 -3.63 -12.39 15.21
N TYR A 157 -4.50 -12.20 16.19
CA TYR A 157 -5.36 -11.01 16.22
C TYR A 157 -4.58 -9.70 16.41
N GLU A 158 -3.51 -9.71 17.20
CA GLU A 158 -2.65 -8.53 17.38
C GLU A 158 -2.00 -8.10 16.06
N ILE A 159 -1.40 -9.04 15.31
CA ILE A 159 -0.80 -8.70 14.01
C ILE A 159 -1.85 -8.26 12.99
N LEU A 160 -3.02 -8.90 12.97
CA LEU A 160 -4.11 -8.51 12.06
C LEU A 160 -4.58 -7.07 12.35
N ASN A 161 -4.71 -6.69 13.61
CA ASN A 161 -5.04 -5.32 14.01
C ASN A 161 -3.96 -4.30 13.61
N GLU A 162 -2.68 -4.66 13.78
CA GLU A 162 -1.56 -3.80 13.38
C GLU A 162 -1.56 -3.57 11.87
N VAL A 163 -1.72 -4.65 11.09
CA VAL A 163 -1.76 -4.58 9.62
C VAL A 163 -2.97 -3.79 9.15
N GLU A 164 -4.17 -4.07 9.67
CA GLU A 164 -5.38 -3.32 9.32
C GLU A 164 -5.20 -1.82 9.57
N THR A 165 -4.68 -1.45 10.73
CA THR A 165 -4.46 -0.04 11.09
C THR A 165 -3.56 0.65 10.08
N TYR A 166 -2.48 -0.01 9.67
CA TYR A 166 -1.55 0.53 8.69
C TYR A 166 -2.16 0.61 7.28
N LEU A 167 -2.85 -0.44 6.83
CA LEU A 167 -3.52 -0.47 5.52
C LEU A 167 -4.63 0.59 5.43
N TRP A 168 -5.39 0.78 6.52
CA TRP A 168 -6.43 1.81 6.61
C TRP A 168 -5.86 3.21 6.49
N ASP A 169 -4.69 3.48 7.12
CA ASP A 169 -4.03 4.78 7.02
C ASP A 169 -3.60 5.10 5.58
N ILE A 170 -3.11 4.12 4.83
CA ILE A 170 -2.57 4.35 3.48
C ILE A 170 -3.58 4.19 2.34
N LYS A 171 -4.74 3.54 2.55
CA LYS A 171 -5.77 3.37 1.50
C LYS A 171 -7.10 4.08 1.76
N VAL A 172 -7.47 4.31 3.03
CA VAL A 172 -8.78 4.92 3.35
C VAL A 172 -8.62 6.37 3.79
N ARG A 173 -7.67 6.64 4.71
CA ARG A 173 -7.44 8.00 5.21
C ARG A 173 -6.68 8.90 4.24
N LYS A 174 -5.93 8.30 3.33
CA LYS A 174 -5.05 8.97 2.37
C LYS A 174 -5.35 8.44 0.98
N HIS A 175 -5.12 9.29 -0.01
CA HIS A 175 -5.24 8.92 -1.41
C HIS A 175 -3.99 8.15 -1.84
N PHE A 176 -4.18 7.04 -2.54
CA PHE A 176 -3.07 6.32 -3.13
C PHE A 176 -2.83 6.87 -4.54
N GLY A 177 -1.64 7.39 -4.80
CA GLY A 177 -1.33 8.02 -6.07
C GLY A 177 0.15 8.34 -6.20
N PHE A 178 0.58 8.53 -7.44
CA PHE A 178 1.95 8.87 -7.78
C PHE A 178 1.94 9.73 -9.04
N TYR A 179 2.58 10.90 -9.00
CA TYR A 179 2.75 11.69 -10.21
C TYR A 179 3.79 11.04 -11.12
N GLN A 180 3.45 10.92 -12.39
CA GLN A 180 4.36 10.40 -13.40
C GLN A 180 5.51 11.38 -13.64
N MET A 181 6.75 10.96 -13.40
CA MET A 181 7.93 11.84 -13.48
C MET A 181 8.12 12.49 -14.86
N GLU A 182 7.74 11.81 -15.93
CA GLU A 182 7.92 12.27 -17.30
C GLU A 182 6.87 13.31 -17.73
N THR A 183 5.82 13.50 -16.91
CA THR A 183 4.91 14.65 -17.09
C THR A 183 5.40 15.88 -16.34
N TRP A 184 6.48 15.76 -15.55
CA TRP A 184 7.07 16.89 -14.84
C TRP A 184 7.79 17.82 -15.82
N GLN A 185 7.60 19.11 -15.60
CA GLN A 185 8.38 20.14 -16.27
C GLN A 185 9.85 20.01 -15.85
N PRO A 186 10.83 20.38 -16.71
CA PRO A 186 12.26 20.23 -16.40
C PRO A 186 12.68 20.83 -15.06
N GLU A 187 12.07 21.95 -14.68
CA GLU A 187 12.35 22.62 -13.42
C GLU A 187 11.87 21.80 -12.20
N VAL A 188 10.75 21.06 -12.35
CA VAL A 188 10.20 20.18 -11.30
C VAL A 188 11.07 18.92 -11.18
N VAL A 189 11.56 18.39 -12.29
CA VAL A 189 12.52 17.27 -12.30
C VAL A 189 13.80 17.67 -11.57
N ALA A 190 14.39 18.82 -11.90
CA ALA A 190 15.60 19.31 -11.22
C ALA A 190 15.38 19.52 -9.72
N LEU A 191 14.21 20.03 -9.32
CA LEU A 191 13.85 20.18 -7.92
C LEU A 191 13.72 18.82 -7.21
N ALA A 192 13.09 17.84 -7.86
CA ALA A 192 12.96 16.49 -7.35
C ALA A 192 14.34 15.83 -7.17
N ASP A 193 15.25 15.99 -8.12
CA ASP A 193 16.61 15.47 -8.05
C ASP A 193 17.40 16.07 -6.88
N ASP A 194 17.35 17.39 -6.72
CA ASP A 194 17.97 18.08 -5.58
C ASP A 194 17.38 17.59 -4.26
N TYR A 195 16.06 17.39 -4.21
CA TYR A 195 15.40 16.84 -3.04
C TYR A 195 15.82 15.40 -2.80
N VAL A 196 15.70 14.46 -3.74
CA VAL A 196 16.07 13.04 -3.55
C VAL A 196 17.53 12.91 -3.10
N ASN A 197 18.43 13.71 -3.67
CA ASN A 197 19.84 13.74 -3.29
C ASN A 197 20.14 14.52 -2.00
N SER A 198 19.11 14.95 -1.28
CA SER A 198 19.22 15.63 0.03
C SER A 198 20.02 16.94 0.00
N LYS A 199 20.05 17.63 -1.15
CA LYS A 199 20.65 18.97 -1.27
C LYS A 199 19.72 20.06 -0.73
N ILE A 200 18.42 19.77 -0.68
CA ILE A 200 17.39 20.65 -0.15
C ILE A 200 16.45 19.88 0.79
N ASP A 201 15.76 20.61 1.66
CA ASP A 201 14.81 20.09 2.64
C ASP A 201 13.35 20.30 2.21
N ASP A 202 12.43 19.87 3.07
CA ASP A 202 10.98 19.94 2.81
C ASP A 202 10.49 21.38 2.61
N GLU A 203 10.95 22.32 3.43
CA GLU A 203 10.53 23.73 3.36
C GLU A 203 11.06 24.40 2.08
N SER A 204 12.28 24.06 1.67
CA SER A 204 12.85 24.50 0.40
C SER A 204 12.04 23.99 -0.79
N VAL A 205 11.59 22.73 -0.78
CA VAL A 205 10.73 22.17 -1.83
C VAL A 205 9.40 22.91 -1.90
N LYS A 206 8.70 23.05 -0.77
CA LYS A 206 7.40 23.75 -0.71
C LYS A 206 7.51 25.18 -1.23
N THR A 207 8.52 25.92 -0.77
CA THR A 207 8.75 27.31 -1.18
C THR A 207 8.99 27.39 -2.69
N ARG A 208 9.83 26.51 -3.25
CA ARG A 208 10.13 26.50 -4.68
C ARG A 208 8.94 26.08 -5.54
N LEU A 209 8.18 25.06 -5.12
CA LEU A 209 6.94 24.66 -5.80
C LEU A 209 5.93 25.81 -5.87
N MET A 210 5.71 26.51 -4.74
CA MET A 210 4.84 27.69 -4.67
C MET A 210 5.29 28.79 -5.65
N LEU A 211 6.59 29.06 -5.76
CA LEU A 211 7.14 30.06 -6.68
C LEU A 211 7.03 29.64 -8.15
N MET A 212 7.11 28.34 -8.44
CA MET A 212 7.02 27.80 -9.80
C MET A 212 5.58 27.72 -10.31
N LYS A 213 4.60 27.59 -9.41
CA LYS A 213 3.19 27.39 -9.72
C LYS A 213 2.60 28.39 -10.73
N PRO A 214 2.80 29.72 -10.62
CA PRO A 214 2.24 30.67 -11.60
C PRO A 214 2.78 30.44 -13.02
N VAL A 215 4.07 30.11 -13.13
CA VAL A 215 4.73 29.85 -14.41
C VAL A 215 4.19 28.55 -15.02
N ILE A 216 4.09 27.48 -14.22
CA ILE A 216 3.54 26.20 -14.65
C ILE A 216 2.10 26.38 -15.15
N LEU A 217 1.24 27.03 -14.37
CA LEU A 217 -0.16 27.27 -14.74
C LEU A 217 -0.31 28.12 -16.01
N SER A 218 0.59 29.08 -16.24
CA SER A 218 0.57 29.90 -17.46
C SER A 218 0.80 29.08 -18.74
N ARG A 219 1.56 27.98 -18.64
CA ARG A 219 1.87 27.08 -19.77
C ARG A 219 0.68 26.18 -20.12
N TYR A 220 -0.17 25.84 -19.15
CA TYR A 220 -1.38 25.01 -19.36
C TYR A 220 -2.59 25.80 -19.87
N LYS A 221 -2.58 27.14 -19.81
CA LYS A 221 -3.67 28.01 -20.30
C LYS A 221 -3.55 28.37 -21.80
N LYS A 222 -2.60 27.78 -22.51
CA LYS A 222 -2.47 27.85 -23.98
C LYS A 222 -2.89 26.52 -24.59
#